data_AF-A0A969DHG2-F1
#
_entry.id   AF-A0A969DHG2-F1
#
_cell.length_a   1.000
_cell.length_b   1.000
_cell.length_c   1.000
_cell.angle_alpha   90.00
_cell.angle_beta   90.00
_cell.angle_gamma   90.00
#
_symmetry.space_group_name_H-M   'P 1'
#
loop_
_entity.id
_entity.type
_entity.pdbx_description
1 polymer ?
#
loop_
_entity_poly.entity_id
_entity_poly.type
_entity_poly.pdbx_seq_one_letter_code
_entity_poly.pdbx_strand_id
1 'polypeptide(L)'
;MLKKFCIKVFQAMNLTVGATSLVAIAVGAATVFGSGGLLCLKKAGVEAIAEKRIQQTLNLGMGSIYLGGVGLVFASAAVCVASVLDTVGLDDDKEEPVTSSNSNSVVFKSSETIPSENTESLYLYQIMRINGCSQLDSKLIVGRNYDEPLRKIVVYDFLDSRCRDSLMELFDQDFDEQLIGKAFSSLKSNPLNAIREFIDFYRPQLEFKTSEGFSSFNLETCAGCRNFHGADEIVCGIHPYGWDDENCPDWQSNNRQKRVNFPFEREQVIVELNQSIEANQATLIKNDDGTLTLWDEYTNRRFGFSWAGIRLDDSDKLVELGEHARLLSYVQYFSVRAVIEFDYSSKIDKFAQQLKGIANIEISDTGINVRVNSSPKRNIYTERQYRFKLNGIPLYPYESIVPQELKYNYNLVTFVEWLKVNKIRIRK
;
A
#
# COMPACT_ATOMS: atom_id res chain seq x y z
N MET A 1 6.57 -36.92 -36.42
CA MET A 1 7.58 -37.42 -35.47
C MET A 1 8.27 -36.30 -34.67
N LEU A 2 8.64 -35.18 -35.30
CA LEU A 2 9.31 -34.03 -34.64
C LEU A 2 8.55 -33.47 -33.42
N LYS A 3 7.22 -33.31 -33.50
CA LYS A 3 6.38 -32.79 -32.40
C LYS A 3 6.43 -33.67 -31.13
N LYS A 4 6.40 -35.00 -31.29
CA LYS A 4 6.50 -35.94 -30.15
C LYS A 4 7.92 -35.97 -29.56
N PHE A 5 8.95 -35.73 -30.38
CA PHE A 5 10.33 -35.60 -29.92
C PHE A 5 10.53 -34.30 -29.12
N CYS A 6 10.06 -33.16 -29.61
CA CYS A 6 10.15 -31.87 -28.90
C CYS A 6 9.44 -31.88 -27.54
N ILE A 7 8.27 -32.53 -27.45
CA ILE A 7 7.53 -32.64 -26.18
C ILE A 7 8.33 -33.45 -25.14
N LYS A 8 8.94 -34.57 -25.54
CA LYS A 8 9.75 -35.39 -24.63
C LYS A 8 11.02 -34.67 -24.17
N VAL A 9 11.69 -33.94 -25.07
CA VAL A 9 12.87 -33.14 -24.73
C VAL A 9 12.50 -32.02 -23.76
N PHE A 10 11.39 -31.33 -24.00
CA PHE A 10 10.91 -30.25 -23.14
C PHE A 10 10.50 -30.73 -21.74
N GLN A 11 9.83 -31.88 -21.65
CA GLN A 11 9.50 -32.52 -20.36
C GLN A 11 10.75 -32.91 -19.56
N ALA A 12 11.76 -33.49 -20.24
CA ALA A 12 13.02 -33.84 -19.59
C ALA A 12 13.80 -32.60 -19.09
N MET A 13 13.80 -31.51 -19.86
CA MET A 13 14.40 -30.24 -19.45
C MET A 13 13.69 -29.63 -18.24
N ASN A 14 12.36 -29.59 -18.23
CA ASN A 14 11.60 -29.02 -17.11
C ASN A 14 11.76 -29.82 -15.81
N LEU A 15 11.80 -31.16 -15.91
CA LEU A 15 12.06 -32.03 -14.76
C LEU A 15 13.47 -31.77 -14.19
N THR A 16 14.46 -31.61 -15.06
CA THR A 16 15.85 -31.35 -14.67
C THR A 16 15.99 -29.98 -14.00
N VAL A 17 15.41 -28.94 -14.60
CA VAL A 17 15.43 -27.57 -14.04
C VAL A 17 14.71 -27.52 -12.70
N GLY A 18 13.52 -28.12 -12.59
CA GLY A 18 12.77 -28.19 -11.33
C GLY A 18 13.52 -28.93 -10.23
N ALA A 19 14.16 -30.06 -10.54
CA ALA A 19 14.98 -30.79 -9.58
C ALA A 19 16.20 -29.99 -9.12
N THR A 20 16.91 -29.32 -10.03
CA THR A 20 18.06 -28.46 -9.68
C THR A 20 17.67 -27.26 -8.83
N SER A 21 16.50 -26.67 -9.09
CA SER A 21 15.93 -25.58 -8.30
C SER A 21 15.60 -26.00 -6.86
N LEU A 22 14.99 -27.17 -6.68
CA LEU A 22 14.68 -27.70 -5.35
C LEU A 22 15.95 -28.00 -4.54
N VAL A 23 16.99 -28.54 -5.18
CA VAL A 23 18.29 -28.75 -4.53
C VAL A 23 18.93 -27.42 -4.14
N ALA A 24 18.89 -26.40 -5.00
CA ALA A 24 19.42 -25.08 -4.69
C ALA A 24 18.69 -24.41 -3.50
N ILE A 25 17.37 -24.56 -3.41
CA ILE A 25 16.56 -24.08 -2.29
C ILE A 25 16.91 -24.85 -1.01
N ALA A 26 17.02 -26.18 -1.06
CA ALA A 26 17.33 -27.00 0.11
C ALA A 26 18.72 -26.68 0.68
N VAL A 27 19.73 -26.54 -0.19
CA VAL A 27 21.09 -26.15 0.21
C VAL A 27 21.10 -24.72 0.76
N GLY A 28 20.42 -23.79 0.07
CA GLY A 28 20.28 -22.41 0.52
C GLY A 28 19.62 -22.30 1.90
N ALA A 29 18.52 -23.01 2.13
CA ALA A 29 17.83 -23.05 3.42
C ALA A 29 18.72 -23.60 4.54
N ALA A 30 19.39 -24.73 4.30
CA ALA A 30 20.32 -25.32 5.27
C ALA A 30 21.45 -24.33 5.65
N THR A 31 22.00 -23.60 4.68
CA THR A 31 23.04 -22.59 4.94
C THR A 31 22.53 -21.36 5.68
N VAL A 32 21.29 -20.89 5.41
CA VAL A 32 20.69 -19.75 6.11
C VAL A 32 20.37 -20.11 7.56
N PHE A 33 19.73 -21.26 7.80
CA PHE A 33 19.41 -21.71 9.16
C PHE A 33 20.67 -22.03 9.97
N GLY A 34 21.66 -22.68 9.36
CA GLY A 34 22.95 -22.94 10.01
C GLY A 34 23.69 -21.65 10.38
N SER A 35 23.78 -20.70 9.44
CA SER A 35 24.51 -19.43 9.66
C SER A 35 23.76 -18.49 10.61
N GLY A 36 22.43 -18.46 10.57
CA GLY A 36 21.58 -17.72 11.50
C GLY A 36 21.71 -18.24 12.93
N GLY A 37 21.74 -19.56 13.12
CA GLY A 37 22.01 -20.18 14.42
C GLY A 37 23.39 -19.82 14.97
N LEU A 38 24.43 -19.83 14.13
CA LEU A 38 25.78 -19.38 14.49
C LEU A 38 25.84 -17.90 14.89
N LEU A 39 25.05 -17.03 14.24
CA LEU A 39 24.95 -15.61 14.60
C LEU A 39 24.28 -15.41 15.98
N CYS A 40 23.24 -16.19 16.28
CA CYS A 40 22.59 -16.20 17.60
C CYS A 40 23.52 -16.68 18.70
N LEU A 41 24.30 -17.75 18.46
CA LEU A 41 25.29 -18.26 19.41
C LEU A 41 26.42 -17.25 19.66
N LYS A 42 26.85 -16.52 18.62
CA LYS A 42 27.84 -15.46 18.77
C LYS A 42 27.29 -14.27 19.58
N LYS A 43 26.04 -13.85 19.34
CA LYS A 43 25.36 -12.83 20.18
C LYS A 43 25.17 -13.27 21.62
N ALA A 44 25.13 -14.58 21.87
CA ALA A 44 25.11 -15.19 23.20
C ALA A 44 26.52 -15.38 23.81
N GLY A 45 27.58 -14.86 23.18
CA GLY A 45 28.95 -14.87 23.72
C GLY A 45 29.78 -16.12 23.40
N VAL A 46 29.32 -17.00 22.50
CA VAL A 46 30.07 -18.19 22.08
C VAL A 46 30.93 -17.86 20.85
N GLU A 47 32.26 -17.72 21.04
CA GLU A 47 33.19 -17.43 19.94
C GLU A 47 33.54 -18.70 19.16
N ALA A 48 32.78 -18.99 18.10
CA ALA A 48 33.05 -20.12 17.21
C ALA A 48 33.68 -19.72 15.86
N ILE A 49 33.23 -18.63 15.21
CA ILE A 49 33.65 -18.22 13.84
C ILE A 49 33.59 -16.69 13.66
N ALA A 50 34.48 -16.12 12.83
CA ALA A 50 34.51 -14.71 12.49
C ALA A 50 33.24 -14.23 11.75
N GLU A 51 32.68 -13.09 12.18
CA GLU A 51 31.38 -12.54 11.72
C GLU A 51 31.29 -12.33 10.22
N LYS A 52 32.38 -11.84 9.63
CA LYS A 52 32.48 -11.55 8.20
C LYS A 52 32.27 -12.82 7.36
N ARG A 53 32.70 -13.99 7.86
CA ARG A 53 32.45 -15.28 7.19
C ARG A 53 31.00 -15.73 7.35
N ILE A 54 30.41 -15.55 8.54
CA ILE A 54 29.00 -15.88 8.81
C ILE A 54 28.10 -15.07 7.87
N GLN A 55 28.33 -13.76 7.73
CA GLN A 55 27.54 -12.89 6.86
C GLN A 55 27.69 -13.23 5.37
N GLN A 56 28.90 -13.58 4.93
CA GLN A 56 29.14 -14.01 3.55
C GLN A 56 28.42 -15.31 3.21
N THR A 57 28.42 -16.29 4.13
CA THR A 57 27.70 -17.56 3.95
C THR A 57 26.18 -17.35 3.98
N LEU A 58 25.69 -16.41 4.78
CA LEU A 58 24.27 -16.06 4.86
C LEU A 58 23.78 -15.42 3.55
N ASN A 59 24.56 -14.49 2.98
CA ASN A 59 24.26 -13.88 1.69
C ASN A 59 24.30 -14.90 0.53
N LEU A 60 25.24 -15.85 0.55
CA LEU A 60 25.30 -16.95 -0.43
C LEU A 60 24.09 -17.90 -0.32
N GLY A 61 23.66 -18.21 0.91
CA GLY A 61 22.49 -19.02 1.17
C GLY A 61 21.22 -18.36 0.66
N MET A 62 21.02 -17.08 0.95
CA MET A 62 19.90 -16.29 0.44
C MET A 62 19.91 -16.22 -1.08
N GLY A 63 21.06 -15.93 -1.70
CA GLY A 63 21.20 -15.92 -3.16
C GLY A 63 20.81 -17.25 -3.82
N SER A 64 21.17 -18.37 -3.20
CA SER A 64 20.82 -19.72 -3.70
C SER A 64 19.32 -20.02 -3.62
N ILE A 65 18.63 -19.54 -2.57
CA ILE A 65 17.18 -19.64 -2.44
C ILE A 65 16.49 -18.81 -3.53
N TYR A 66 16.95 -17.57 -3.78
CA TYR A 66 16.40 -16.72 -4.83
C TYR A 66 16.57 -17.33 -6.23
N LEU A 67 17.78 -17.81 -6.57
CA LEU A 67 18.03 -18.48 -7.86
C LEU A 67 17.21 -19.76 -8.03
N GLY A 68 17.07 -20.57 -6.97
CA GLY A 68 16.24 -21.76 -7.00
C GLY A 68 14.75 -21.44 -7.19
N GLY A 69 14.25 -20.38 -6.55
CA GLY A 69 12.88 -19.90 -6.69
C GLY A 69 12.55 -19.46 -8.12
N VAL A 70 13.46 -18.74 -8.78
CA VAL A 70 13.30 -18.33 -10.19
C VAL A 70 13.15 -19.55 -11.11
N GLY A 71 13.93 -20.62 -10.91
CA GLY A 71 13.83 -21.82 -11.76
C GLY A 71 12.54 -22.65 -11.57
N LEU A 72 11.89 -22.60 -10.40
CA LEU A 72 10.57 -23.21 -10.19
C LEU A 72 9.44 -22.49 -10.94
N VAL A 73 9.54 -21.17 -11.12
CA VAL A 73 8.59 -20.37 -11.91
C VAL A 73 8.68 -20.74 -13.40
N PHE A 74 9.90 -21.01 -13.91
CA PHE A 74 10.08 -21.48 -15.28
C PHE A 74 9.57 -22.92 -15.52
N ALA A 75 9.73 -23.83 -14.55
CA ALA A 75 9.24 -25.21 -14.66
C ALA A 75 7.71 -25.32 -14.60
N SER A 76 7.04 -24.42 -13.87
CA SER A 76 5.58 -24.41 -13.68
C SER A 76 4.81 -23.75 -14.83
N ALA A 77 5.39 -22.79 -15.54
CA ALA A 77 4.78 -22.17 -16.74
C ALA A 77 4.54 -23.18 -17.88
N ALA A 78 5.31 -24.27 -17.92
CA ALA A 78 5.18 -25.31 -18.94
C ALA A 78 4.06 -26.33 -18.68
N VAL A 79 3.66 -26.55 -17.42
CA VAL A 79 2.65 -27.54 -17.03
C VAL A 79 1.24 -27.06 -17.40
N CYS A 80 0.99 -25.74 -17.33
CA CYS A 80 -0.29 -25.14 -17.73
C CYS A 80 -0.61 -25.26 -19.23
N VAL A 81 0.37 -25.61 -20.07
CA VAL A 81 0.15 -25.79 -21.52
C VAL A 81 -0.30 -27.21 -21.86
N ALA A 82 -0.07 -28.20 -20.97
CA ALA A 82 -0.46 -29.59 -21.20
C ALA A 82 -1.88 -29.91 -20.71
N SER A 83 -2.38 -29.24 -19.67
CA SER A 83 -3.70 -29.50 -19.08
C SER A 83 -4.87 -28.85 -19.83
N VAL A 84 -4.60 -27.94 -20.77
CA VAL A 84 -5.64 -27.20 -21.53
C VAL A 84 -6.05 -27.90 -22.83
N LEU A 85 -5.45 -29.05 -23.16
CA LEU A 85 -5.71 -29.75 -24.43
C LEU A 85 -6.62 -30.98 -24.33
N ASP A 86 -7.07 -31.37 -23.13
CA ASP A 86 -7.88 -32.59 -22.92
C ASP A 86 -9.35 -32.38 -22.54
N THR A 87 -9.84 -31.14 -22.55
CA THR A 87 -11.26 -30.84 -22.29
C THR A 87 -11.84 -29.98 -23.41
N VAL A 88 -11.96 -30.58 -24.60
CA VAL A 88 -12.91 -30.15 -25.62
C VAL A 88 -13.87 -31.32 -25.84
N GLY A 89 -15.07 -31.22 -25.30
CA GLY A 89 -16.09 -32.23 -25.48
C GLY A 89 -17.37 -31.88 -24.74
N LEU A 90 -18.33 -31.36 -25.50
CA LEU A 90 -19.78 -31.27 -25.27
C LEU A 90 -20.31 -29.94 -24.72
N ASP A 91 -21.03 -29.29 -25.63
CA ASP A 91 -21.98 -28.20 -25.45
C ASP A 91 -23.05 -28.54 -24.39
N ASP A 92 -23.44 -27.54 -23.59
CA ASP A 92 -24.86 -27.20 -23.45
C ASP A 92 -25.02 -25.78 -22.88
N ASP A 93 -25.93 -25.02 -23.47
CA ASP A 93 -26.28 -23.66 -23.11
C ASP A 93 -26.91 -23.58 -21.71
N LYS A 94 -26.20 -23.00 -20.74
CA LYS A 94 -26.81 -22.39 -19.55
C LYS A 94 -26.09 -21.11 -19.17
N GLU A 95 -26.85 -20.02 -19.21
CA GLU A 95 -26.52 -18.77 -18.51
C GLU A 95 -26.28 -19.10 -17.03
N GLU A 96 -25.02 -19.04 -16.58
CA GLU A 96 -24.71 -19.07 -15.17
C GLU A 96 -24.75 -17.64 -14.59
N PRO A 97 -25.41 -17.46 -13.44
CA PRO A 97 -25.64 -16.16 -12.84
C PRO A 97 -24.32 -15.62 -12.27
N VAL A 98 -24.19 -14.30 -12.35
CA VAL A 98 -23.21 -13.52 -11.59
C VAL A 98 -23.29 -13.95 -10.13
N THR A 99 -22.34 -14.77 -9.68
CA THR A 99 -22.23 -15.13 -8.27
C THR A 99 -21.89 -13.86 -7.51
N SER A 100 -22.88 -13.46 -6.71
CA SER A 100 -22.93 -12.35 -5.79
C SER A 100 -21.63 -12.11 -5.06
N SER A 101 -21.25 -10.83 -5.02
CA SER A 101 -20.38 -10.24 -4.02
C SER A 101 -20.63 -10.83 -2.63
N ASN A 102 -19.57 -11.22 -1.93
CA ASN A 102 -19.56 -11.30 -0.47
C ASN A 102 -19.86 -9.90 0.09
N SER A 103 -21.14 -9.55 0.17
CA SER A 103 -21.63 -8.37 0.85
C SER A 103 -21.54 -8.67 2.35
N ASN A 104 -20.36 -8.48 2.93
CA ASN A 104 -20.25 -8.37 4.39
C ASN A 104 -21.21 -7.26 4.82
N SER A 105 -22.30 -7.63 5.51
CA SER A 105 -23.26 -6.64 5.99
C SER A 105 -22.55 -5.66 6.92
N VAL A 106 -22.82 -4.37 6.76
CA VAL A 106 -22.29 -3.32 7.66
C VAL A 106 -23.33 -3.08 8.74
N VAL A 107 -22.92 -3.19 10.00
CA VAL A 107 -23.81 -3.00 11.16
C VAL A 107 -23.31 -1.81 11.98
N PHE A 108 -24.19 -0.84 12.19
CA PHE A 108 -23.91 0.33 13.02
C PHE A 108 -24.40 0.08 14.45
N LYS A 109 -23.53 0.31 15.44
CA LYS A 109 -23.84 0.19 16.86
C LYS A 109 -23.51 1.51 17.57
N SER A 110 -24.50 2.08 18.26
CA SER A 110 -24.28 3.23 19.14
C SER A 110 -23.31 2.86 20.26
N SER A 111 -22.43 3.79 20.63
CA SER A 111 -21.42 3.63 21.67
C SER A 111 -22.01 3.24 23.03
N GLU A 112 -23.26 3.64 23.31
CA GLU A 112 -24.01 3.34 24.53
C GLU A 112 -24.22 1.83 24.76
N THR A 113 -24.18 1.05 23.69
CA THR A 113 -24.44 -0.40 23.72
C THR A 113 -23.19 -1.23 23.99
N ILE A 114 -22.01 -0.60 24.10
CA ILE A 114 -20.73 -1.29 24.23
C ILE A 114 -20.18 -1.09 25.64
N PRO A 115 -19.92 -2.18 26.38
CA PRO A 115 -19.25 -2.08 27.67
C PRO A 115 -17.88 -1.41 27.49
N SER A 116 -17.48 -0.60 28.46
CA SER A 116 -16.14 -0.03 28.48
C SER A 116 -15.11 -1.14 28.63
N GLU A 117 -14.60 -1.63 27.50
CA GLU A 117 -13.53 -2.60 27.47
C GLU A 117 -12.21 -1.89 27.77
N ASN A 118 -11.57 -2.29 28.86
CA ASN A 118 -10.25 -1.82 29.25
C ASN A 118 -9.21 -2.75 28.60
N THR A 119 -9.08 -2.66 27.27
CA THR A 119 -8.01 -3.36 26.55
C THR A 119 -6.87 -2.38 26.29
N GLU A 120 -5.63 -2.86 26.28
CA GLU A 120 -4.45 -2.09 25.84
C GLU A 120 -4.42 -1.91 24.30
N SER A 121 -5.55 -2.07 23.62
CA SER A 121 -5.62 -1.98 22.17
C SER A 121 -5.65 -0.52 21.72
N LEU A 122 -4.92 -0.22 20.66
CA LEU A 122 -5.00 1.08 19.99
C LEU A 122 -6.09 1.03 18.91
N TYR A 123 -7.00 1.99 18.95
CA TYR A 123 -8.11 2.09 18.00
C TYR A 123 -7.92 3.27 17.05
N LEU A 124 -8.30 3.08 15.79
CA LEU A 124 -8.42 4.15 14.80
C LEU A 124 -9.87 4.62 14.76
N TYR A 125 -10.06 5.93 14.94
CA TYR A 125 -11.34 6.61 14.82
C TYR A 125 -11.34 7.48 13.57
N GLN A 126 -12.49 7.51 12.88
CA GLN A 126 -12.73 8.33 11.70
C GLN A 126 -13.99 9.16 11.91
N ILE A 127 -13.96 10.39 11.41
CA ILE A 127 -15.14 11.24 11.31
C ILE A 127 -15.85 10.94 10.00
N MET A 128 -17.15 10.63 10.09
CA MET A 128 -17.93 10.15 8.95
C MET A 128 -19.29 10.84 8.90
N ARG A 129 -19.85 10.90 7.69
CA ARG A 129 -21.27 11.18 7.45
C ARG A 129 -21.84 10.01 6.65
N ILE A 130 -22.85 9.33 7.20
CA ILE A 130 -23.45 8.15 6.56
C ILE A 130 -24.82 8.54 6.01
N ASN A 131 -24.95 8.47 4.68
CA ASN A 131 -26.21 8.74 4.00
C ASN A 131 -26.99 7.44 3.76
N GLY A 132 -28.32 7.53 3.77
CA GLY A 132 -29.20 6.39 3.46
C GLY A 132 -29.46 5.44 4.64
N CYS A 133 -28.98 5.78 5.84
CA CYS A 133 -29.37 5.12 7.09
C CYS A 133 -30.21 6.11 7.91
N SER A 134 -31.52 5.86 8.07
CA SER A 134 -32.46 6.81 8.68
C SER A 134 -32.07 7.31 10.09
N GLN A 135 -31.29 6.53 10.83
CA GLN A 135 -30.79 6.89 12.16
C GLN A 135 -29.60 7.87 12.12
N LEU A 136 -28.77 7.76 11.08
CA LEU A 136 -27.50 8.47 10.89
C LEU A 136 -27.54 9.57 9.84
N ASP A 137 -28.61 9.61 9.06
CA ASP A 137 -28.71 10.43 7.86
C ASP A 137 -28.41 11.90 8.15
N SER A 138 -27.52 12.49 7.35
CA SER A 138 -27.08 13.89 7.48
C SER A 138 -26.38 14.26 8.81
N LYS A 139 -26.02 13.29 9.67
CA LYS A 139 -25.32 13.54 10.93
C LYS A 139 -23.84 13.20 10.83
N LEU A 140 -23.01 14.04 11.44
CA LEU A 140 -21.61 13.72 11.68
C LEU A 140 -21.48 12.77 12.86
N ILE A 141 -20.72 11.71 12.65
CA ILE A 141 -20.39 10.73 13.67
C ILE A 141 -18.88 10.58 13.77
N VAL A 142 -18.41 10.23 14.96
CA VAL A 142 -17.07 9.66 15.16
C VAL A 142 -17.24 8.17 15.35
N GLY A 143 -16.48 7.36 14.63
CA GLY A 143 -16.62 5.92 14.72
C GLY A 143 -15.35 5.14 14.46
N ARG A 144 -15.31 3.93 15.00
CA ARG A 144 -14.27 2.94 14.72
C ARG A 144 -14.88 1.69 14.10
N ASN A 145 -14.08 1.06 13.26
CA ASN A 145 -14.47 -0.14 12.54
C ASN A 145 -13.74 -1.35 13.13
N TYR A 146 -14.41 -2.49 13.21
CA TYR A 146 -13.76 -3.78 13.38
C TYR A 146 -14.52 -4.86 12.61
N ASP A 147 -13.79 -5.90 12.23
CA ASP A 147 -14.35 -7.00 11.47
C ASP A 147 -14.78 -8.14 12.40
N GLU A 148 -16.03 -8.57 12.24
CA GLU A 148 -16.49 -9.88 12.70
C GLU A 148 -16.50 -10.85 11.50
N PRO A 149 -16.45 -12.18 11.72
CA PRO A 149 -16.30 -13.17 10.65
C PRO A 149 -17.27 -13.06 9.45
N LEU A 150 -18.43 -12.42 9.62
CA LEU A 150 -19.49 -12.31 8.60
C LEU A 150 -19.99 -10.86 8.37
N ARG A 151 -19.45 -9.88 9.09
CA ARG A 151 -19.95 -8.50 9.04
C ARG A 151 -18.91 -7.50 9.51
N LYS A 152 -19.00 -6.29 8.97
CA LYS A 152 -18.22 -5.16 9.44
C LYS A 152 -19.04 -4.38 10.46
N ILE A 153 -18.47 -4.10 11.63
CA ILE A 153 -19.16 -3.33 12.66
C ILE A 153 -18.55 -1.95 12.75
N VAL A 154 -19.43 -0.95 12.71
CA VAL A 154 -19.11 0.45 12.97
C VAL A 154 -19.66 0.81 14.33
N VAL A 155 -18.78 1.04 15.29
CA VAL A 155 -19.15 1.62 16.58
C VAL A 155 -19.06 3.12 16.45
N TYR A 156 -20.14 3.83 16.77
CA TYR A 156 -20.17 5.27 16.56
C TYR A 156 -20.77 6.03 17.74
N ASP A 157 -20.45 7.31 17.79
CA ASP A 157 -21.17 8.31 18.58
C ASP A 157 -21.41 9.56 17.73
N PHE A 158 -22.41 10.35 18.11
CA PHE A 158 -22.71 11.60 17.43
C PHE A 158 -21.73 12.69 17.84
N LEU A 159 -21.31 13.50 16.87
CA LEU A 159 -20.43 14.62 17.13
C LEU A 159 -21.23 15.82 17.65
N ASP A 160 -21.09 16.11 18.95
CA ASP A 160 -21.71 17.31 19.55
C ASP A 160 -21.05 18.61 19.02
N SER A 161 -21.74 19.74 19.15
CA SER A 161 -21.27 21.02 18.59
C SER A 161 -19.91 21.44 19.16
N ARG A 162 -19.70 21.26 20.47
CA ARG A 162 -18.44 21.66 21.13
C ARG A 162 -17.25 20.84 20.61
N CYS A 163 -17.44 19.53 20.46
CA CYS A 163 -16.41 18.66 19.90
C CYS A 163 -16.14 19.00 18.44
N ARG A 164 -17.19 19.32 17.67
CA ARG A 164 -17.07 19.73 16.27
C ARG A 164 -16.26 21.00 16.10
N ASP A 165 -16.61 22.07 16.81
CA ASP A 165 -15.91 23.36 16.74
C ASP A 165 -14.43 23.19 17.11
N SER A 166 -14.16 22.41 18.16
CA SER A 166 -12.78 22.06 18.56
C SER A 166 -12.04 21.30 17.45
N LEU A 167 -12.66 20.33 16.80
CA LEU A 167 -12.01 19.58 15.74
C LEU A 167 -11.79 20.41 14.48
N MET A 168 -12.72 21.31 14.13
CA MET A 168 -12.53 22.25 13.02
C MET A 168 -11.30 23.11 13.23
N GLU A 169 -11.15 23.65 14.44
CA GLU A 169 -9.99 24.45 14.82
C GLU A 169 -8.69 23.64 14.83
N LEU A 170 -8.72 22.40 15.34
CA LEU A 170 -7.55 21.51 15.36
C LEU A 170 -7.09 21.10 13.96
N PHE A 171 -8.04 20.79 13.08
CA PHE A 171 -7.74 20.38 11.72
C PHE A 171 -7.62 21.55 10.74
N ASP A 172 -7.81 22.79 11.19
CA ASP A 172 -7.78 24.00 10.36
C ASP A 172 -8.79 23.93 9.22
N GLN A 173 -10.07 23.77 9.58
CA GLN A 173 -11.18 23.57 8.64
C GLN A 173 -12.27 24.64 8.83
N ASP A 174 -12.79 25.14 7.71
CA ASP A 174 -13.80 26.21 7.68
C ASP A 174 -15.23 25.68 7.79
N PHE A 175 -15.46 24.41 7.41
CA PHE A 175 -16.80 23.82 7.35
C PHE A 175 -16.82 22.38 7.88
N ASP A 176 -17.94 22.01 8.50
CA ASP A 176 -18.24 20.68 9.04
C ASP A 176 -17.96 19.54 8.05
N GLU A 177 -18.26 19.73 6.77
CA GLU A 177 -18.04 18.76 5.70
C GLU A 177 -16.57 18.39 5.53
N GLN A 178 -15.65 19.29 5.83
CA GLN A 178 -14.22 19.06 5.67
C GLN A 178 -13.61 18.23 6.82
N LEU A 179 -14.37 18.02 7.90
CA LEU A 179 -14.01 17.04 8.92
C LEU A 179 -14.19 15.60 8.44
N ILE A 180 -15.00 15.37 7.40
CA ILE A 180 -15.27 14.02 6.90
C ILE A 180 -13.97 13.39 6.38
N GLY A 181 -13.66 12.20 6.89
CA GLY A 181 -12.44 11.49 6.54
C GLY A 181 -11.25 11.85 7.40
N LYS A 182 -11.32 12.82 8.33
CA LYS A 182 -10.25 13.01 9.32
C LYS A 182 -10.25 11.86 10.33
N ALA A 183 -9.06 11.43 10.73
CA ALA A 183 -8.85 10.29 11.61
C ALA A 183 -7.88 10.60 12.75
N PHE A 184 -7.99 9.82 13.83
CA PHE A 184 -7.09 9.88 14.97
C PHE A 184 -7.06 8.55 15.72
N SER A 185 -5.99 8.31 16.48
CA SER A 185 -5.89 7.16 17.38
C SER A 185 -6.21 7.47 18.84
N SER A 186 -6.73 6.47 19.55
CA SER A 186 -6.97 6.50 21.00
C SER A 186 -6.97 5.09 21.59
N LEU A 187 -6.60 4.98 22.87
CA LEU A 187 -6.72 3.75 23.65
C LEU A 187 -8.14 3.54 24.21
N LYS A 188 -8.99 4.58 24.17
CA LYS A 188 -10.39 4.45 24.61
C LYS A 188 -11.17 3.69 23.55
N SER A 189 -11.89 2.66 23.98
CA SER A 189 -12.72 1.82 23.11
C SER A 189 -14.09 2.43 22.76
N ASN A 190 -14.52 3.44 23.51
CA ASN A 190 -15.76 4.20 23.27
C ASN A 190 -15.45 5.49 22.46
N PRO A 191 -16.13 5.72 21.32
CA PRO A 191 -15.88 6.89 20.46
C PRO A 191 -15.99 8.26 21.15
N LEU A 192 -16.99 8.47 22.02
CA LEU A 192 -17.15 9.74 22.72
C LEU A 192 -16.04 9.99 23.75
N ASN A 193 -15.56 8.95 24.40
CA ASN A 193 -14.41 9.07 25.30
C ASN A 193 -13.11 9.29 24.51
N ALA A 194 -12.97 8.65 23.35
CA ALA A 194 -11.80 8.80 22.48
C ALA A 194 -11.68 10.22 21.92
N ILE A 195 -12.77 10.79 21.42
CA ILE A 195 -12.76 12.17 20.90
C ILE A 195 -12.49 13.19 22.01
N ARG A 196 -13.05 13.01 23.21
CA ARG A 196 -12.78 13.88 24.35
C ARG A 196 -11.32 13.80 24.77
N GLU A 197 -10.75 12.60 24.84
CA GLU A 197 -9.32 12.42 25.10
C GLU A 197 -8.45 13.11 24.06
N PHE A 198 -8.80 12.97 22.77
CA PHE A 198 -8.09 13.62 21.67
C PHE A 198 -8.14 15.15 21.78
N ILE A 199 -9.33 15.73 21.99
CA ILE A 199 -9.51 17.17 22.16
C ILE A 199 -8.81 17.65 23.43
N ASP A 200 -8.94 16.94 24.55
CA ASP A 200 -8.29 17.28 25.82
C ASP A 200 -6.77 17.33 25.68
N PHE A 201 -6.19 16.39 24.90
CA PHE A 201 -4.75 16.36 24.62
C PHE A 201 -4.30 17.62 23.86
N TYR A 202 -5.10 18.08 22.89
CA TYR A 202 -4.80 19.28 22.11
C TYR A 202 -5.43 20.57 22.67
N ARG A 203 -6.09 20.52 23.83
CA ARG A 203 -6.74 21.69 24.44
C ARG A 203 -5.82 22.89 24.62
N PRO A 204 -4.55 22.74 25.04
CA PRO A 204 -3.62 23.88 25.10
C PRO A 204 -3.44 24.59 23.74
N GLN A 205 -3.47 23.85 22.63
CA GLN A 205 -3.39 24.42 21.28
C GLN A 205 -4.67 25.19 20.93
N LEU A 206 -5.84 24.65 21.29
CA LEU A 206 -7.15 25.27 21.06
C LEU A 206 -7.32 26.58 21.83
N GLU A 207 -6.96 26.56 23.12
CA GLU A 207 -6.98 27.76 23.97
C GLU A 207 -6.07 28.84 23.40
N PHE A 208 -4.96 28.45 22.77
CA PHE A 208 -4.07 29.39 22.08
C PHE A 208 -4.71 29.97 20.81
N LYS A 209 -5.17 29.12 19.87
CA LYS A 209 -5.68 29.59 18.57
C LYS A 209 -6.89 30.53 18.70
N THR A 210 -7.69 30.34 19.74
CA THR A 210 -8.91 31.14 19.99
C THR A 210 -8.65 32.46 20.73
N SER A 211 -7.42 32.74 21.15
CA SER A 211 -7.08 33.96 21.88
C SER A 211 -6.67 35.11 20.95
N GLU A 212 -7.37 36.26 21.03
CA GLU A 212 -7.19 37.42 20.13
C GLU A 212 -5.77 38.04 20.18
N GLY A 213 -4.95 37.70 21.18
CA GLY A 213 -3.62 38.26 21.40
C GLY A 213 -2.47 37.65 20.57
N PHE A 214 -2.72 36.58 19.79
CA PHE A 214 -1.63 35.74 19.27
C PHE A 214 -1.73 35.35 17.79
N SER A 215 -2.55 36.06 17.00
CA SER A 215 -2.82 35.79 15.57
C SER A 215 -1.62 35.96 14.61
N SER A 216 -0.43 36.33 15.11
CA SER A 216 0.78 36.59 14.33
C SER A 216 1.94 35.62 14.59
N PHE A 217 1.77 34.60 15.43
CA PHE A 217 2.85 33.67 15.79
C PHE A 217 2.74 32.35 15.03
N ASN A 218 3.90 31.85 14.59
CA ASN A 218 3.96 30.55 13.92
C ASN A 218 3.95 29.42 14.96
N LEU A 219 2.75 28.93 15.28
CA LEU A 219 2.51 27.81 16.19
C LEU A 219 3.04 26.47 15.70
N GLU A 220 3.37 26.38 14.41
CA GLU A 220 3.78 25.14 13.74
C GLU A 220 5.14 24.63 14.22
N THR A 221 5.96 25.49 14.86
CA THR A 221 7.31 25.15 15.34
C THR A 221 7.35 24.66 16.78
N CYS A 222 6.23 24.63 17.52
CA CYS A 222 6.21 24.17 18.91
C CYS A 222 5.90 22.67 19.04
N ALA A 223 6.75 21.92 19.76
CA ALA A 223 6.53 20.50 20.06
C ALA A 223 5.38 20.21 21.07
N GLY A 224 4.53 21.18 21.39
CA GLY A 224 3.32 20.97 22.20
C GLY A 224 3.56 20.63 23.68
N CYS A 225 4.53 21.30 24.31
CA CYS A 225 4.78 21.19 25.76
C CYS A 225 3.54 21.60 26.58
N ARG A 226 3.36 21.05 27.80
CA ARG A 226 2.29 21.47 28.74
C ARG A 226 2.29 22.96 29.09
N ASN A 227 3.38 23.64 28.77
CA ASN A 227 3.69 25.03 29.07
C ASN A 227 3.65 25.90 27.80
N PHE A 228 2.65 25.73 26.91
CA PHE A 228 2.51 26.43 25.61
C PHE A 228 2.99 27.91 25.60
N HIS A 229 3.69 28.35 24.55
CA HIS A 229 4.36 29.67 24.51
C HIS A 229 3.78 30.62 23.46
N GLY A 230 3.44 31.83 23.89
CA GLY A 230 3.27 33.03 23.08
C GLY A 230 3.84 34.25 23.83
N ALA A 231 4.30 35.28 23.11
CA ALA A 231 4.96 36.43 23.70
C ALA A 231 3.94 37.39 24.33
N ASP A 232 3.81 37.32 25.66
CA ASP A 232 3.92 38.47 26.59
C ASP A 232 3.45 38.14 28.02
N GLU A 233 3.10 36.88 28.32
CA GLU A 233 3.20 36.32 29.69
C GLU A 233 3.85 34.91 29.62
N ILE A 234 5.06 34.83 30.20
CA ILE A 234 6.07 33.75 30.05
C ILE A 234 5.58 32.38 30.53
N VAL A 235 5.85 31.31 29.77
CA VAL A 235 5.94 29.94 30.34
C VAL A 235 7.26 29.20 30.08
N CYS A 236 8.02 29.48 29.00
CA CYS A 236 9.49 29.37 29.07
C CYS A 236 10.19 30.54 28.36
N GLY A 237 10.93 31.31 29.15
CA GLY A 237 11.64 32.53 28.72
C GLY A 237 12.94 32.27 27.97
N ILE A 238 13.25 31.02 27.62
CA ILE A 238 14.53 30.62 27.00
C ILE A 238 14.42 30.62 25.46
N HIS A 239 13.25 30.28 24.90
CA HIS A 239 13.01 30.19 23.45
C HIS A 239 11.77 30.97 23.01
N PRO A 240 11.87 32.30 22.84
CA PRO A 240 10.72 33.18 22.57
C PRO A 240 10.08 32.99 21.18
N TYR A 241 10.72 32.27 20.26
CA TYR A 241 10.23 32.02 18.89
C TYR A 241 9.90 30.55 18.61
N GLY A 242 9.80 29.71 19.66
CA GLY A 242 9.68 28.26 19.51
C GLY A 242 11.03 27.56 19.41
N TRP A 243 11.00 26.22 19.36
CA TRP A 243 12.19 25.38 19.28
C TRP A 243 11.99 24.40 18.14
N ASP A 244 12.86 24.48 17.12
CA ASP A 244 12.63 23.84 15.83
C ASP A 244 12.88 22.31 15.81
N ASP A 245 13.42 21.73 16.90
CA ASP A 245 13.76 20.30 17.01
C ASP A 245 12.84 19.54 18.00
N GLU A 246 12.73 18.21 17.89
CA GLU A 246 11.94 17.38 18.79
C GLU A 246 12.52 17.30 20.21
N ASN A 247 13.81 17.59 20.37
CA ASN A 247 14.51 17.56 21.65
C ASN A 247 14.51 18.93 22.34
N CYS A 248 13.35 19.57 22.44
CA CYS A 248 13.23 20.76 23.26
C CYS A 248 13.63 20.38 24.71
N PRO A 249 14.75 20.93 25.25
CA PRO A 249 15.25 20.53 26.57
C PRO A 249 14.27 20.88 27.69
N ASP A 250 13.36 21.82 27.41
CA ASP A 250 12.32 22.29 28.33
C ASP A 250 10.96 21.61 28.10
N TRP A 251 10.88 20.63 27.19
CA TRP A 251 9.62 19.93 26.92
C TRP A 251 9.20 19.12 28.13
N GLN A 252 8.03 19.47 28.68
CA GLN A 252 7.40 18.77 29.78
C GLN A 252 6.10 18.17 29.27
N SER A 253 6.05 16.83 29.21
CA SER A 253 4.78 16.13 29.10
C SER A 253 3.93 16.46 30.31
N ASN A 254 2.65 16.79 30.11
CA ASN A 254 1.72 16.65 31.21
C ASN A 254 1.66 15.14 31.53
N ASN A 255 2.16 14.72 32.69
CA ASN A 255 2.26 13.30 33.10
C ASN A 255 0.92 12.54 33.05
N ARG A 256 -0.19 13.22 32.74
CA ARG A 256 -1.53 12.67 32.57
C ARG A 256 -1.88 12.18 31.17
N GLN A 257 -1.14 12.49 30.10
CA GLN A 257 -1.51 12.07 28.73
C GLN A 257 -0.29 11.86 27.83
N LYS A 258 0.33 10.67 27.88
CA LYS A 258 1.20 10.22 26.78
C LYS A 258 0.28 9.63 25.70
N ARG A 259 0.06 10.37 24.60
CA ARG A 259 -0.72 9.87 23.47
C ARG A 259 0.03 8.69 22.83
N VAL A 260 -0.67 7.57 22.68
CA VAL A 260 -0.18 6.42 21.92
C VAL A 260 -0.64 6.61 20.49
N ASN A 261 0.30 6.61 19.56
CA ASN A 261 0.03 6.74 18.13
C ASN A 261 0.25 5.40 17.44
N PHE A 262 -0.38 5.20 16.29
CA PHE A 262 0.02 4.10 15.42
C PHE A 262 1.48 4.31 14.97
N PRO A 263 2.21 3.23 14.63
CA PRO A 263 3.63 3.32 14.28
C PRO A 263 3.94 4.36 13.20
N PHE A 264 3.02 4.55 12.25
CA PHE A 264 3.20 5.46 11.10
C PHE A 264 2.17 6.61 11.08
N GLU A 265 1.55 6.92 12.22
CA GLU A 265 0.65 8.07 12.34
C GLU A 265 1.41 9.39 12.53
N ARG A 266 2.64 9.35 13.06
CA ARG A 266 3.44 10.55 13.29
C ARG A 266 4.11 11.02 12.00
N GLU A 267 4.00 12.32 11.71
CA GLU A 267 4.57 12.93 10.50
C GLU A 267 6.08 12.74 10.44
N GLN A 268 6.78 12.83 11.58
CA GLN A 268 8.23 12.70 11.64
C GLN A 268 8.72 11.32 11.19
N VAL A 269 7.97 10.26 11.52
CA VAL A 269 8.26 8.91 11.04
C VAL A 269 8.15 8.84 9.52
N ILE A 270 7.19 9.55 8.92
CA ILE A 270 7.01 9.59 7.46
C ILE A 270 8.17 10.33 6.79
N VAL A 271 8.58 11.46 7.36
CA VAL A 271 9.75 12.23 6.90
C VAL A 271 11.02 11.37 6.94
N GLU A 272 11.28 10.68 8.06
CA GLU A 272 12.44 9.78 8.19
C GLU A 272 12.42 8.64 7.17
N LEU A 273 11.26 8.00 6.95
CA LEU A 273 11.15 6.93 5.97
C LEU A 273 11.38 7.45 4.54
N ASN A 274 10.88 8.64 4.22
CA ASN A 274 11.06 9.27 2.90
C ASN A 274 12.53 9.52 2.54
N GLN A 275 13.36 9.91 3.51
CA GLN A 275 14.81 10.11 3.30
C GLN A 275 15.49 8.86 2.71
N SER A 276 14.96 7.67 2.98
CA SER A 276 15.53 6.40 2.49
C SER A 276 15.04 5.98 1.10
N ILE A 277 13.96 6.57 0.57
CA ILE A 277 13.30 6.11 -0.68
C ILE A 277 13.22 7.17 -1.77
N GLU A 278 13.33 8.46 -1.42
CA GLU A 278 13.17 9.59 -2.36
C GLU A 278 14.16 9.53 -3.54
N ALA A 279 15.42 9.19 -3.27
CA ALA A 279 16.46 9.05 -4.30
C ALA A 279 16.11 7.99 -5.36
N ASN A 280 15.22 7.05 -5.02
CA ASN A 280 14.74 6.01 -5.90
C ASN A 280 13.35 6.33 -6.46
N GLN A 281 12.93 7.59 -6.56
CA GLN A 281 11.66 8.02 -7.19
C GLN A 281 10.44 7.38 -6.51
N ALA A 282 10.44 7.32 -5.18
CA ALA A 282 9.32 6.85 -4.39
C ALA A 282 9.09 7.78 -3.20
N THR A 283 7.81 8.03 -2.90
CA THR A 283 7.39 9.00 -1.88
C THR A 283 6.27 8.39 -1.05
N LEU A 284 6.40 8.42 0.27
CA LEU A 284 5.39 8.04 1.24
C LEU A 284 4.64 9.29 1.69
N ILE A 285 3.32 9.28 1.50
CA ILE A 285 2.41 10.37 1.85
C ILE A 285 1.49 9.88 2.95
N LYS A 286 1.32 10.66 4.02
CA LYS A 286 0.32 10.39 5.04
C LYS A 286 -1.00 11.04 4.65
N ASN A 287 -2.07 10.25 4.68
CA ASN A 287 -3.42 10.73 4.45
C ASN A 287 -4.09 10.97 5.82
N ASP A 288 -5.02 11.93 5.87
CA ASP A 288 -5.74 12.27 7.10
C ASP A 288 -6.74 11.19 7.56
N ASP A 289 -7.01 10.20 6.72
CA ASP A 289 -8.04 9.18 6.92
C ASP A 289 -7.57 7.91 7.62
N GLY A 290 -6.38 7.94 8.23
CA GLY A 290 -5.81 6.76 8.87
C GLY A 290 -5.00 5.88 7.91
N THR A 291 -4.78 6.34 6.68
CA THR A 291 -4.03 5.61 5.65
C THR A 291 -2.77 6.34 5.22
N LEU A 292 -1.94 5.62 4.45
CA LEU A 292 -0.69 6.07 3.86
C LEU A 292 -0.69 5.65 2.39
N THR A 293 -0.15 6.51 1.54
CA THR A 293 0.08 6.23 0.12
C THR A 293 1.57 6.21 -0.15
N LEU A 294 2.14 5.06 -0.48
CA LEU A 294 3.46 4.99 -1.09
C LEU A 294 3.29 5.10 -2.60
N TRP A 295 3.76 6.22 -3.16
CA TRP A 295 3.72 6.53 -4.57
C TRP A 295 5.07 6.21 -5.23
N ASP A 296 5.04 5.40 -6.27
CA ASP A 296 6.20 5.09 -7.11
C ASP A 296 6.11 5.91 -8.40
N GLU A 297 6.87 7.00 -8.48
CA GLU A 297 6.88 7.91 -9.62
C GLU A 297 7.47 7.26 -10.88
N TYR A 298 8.39 6.33 -10.68
CA TYR A 298 9.00 5.60 -11.79
C TYR A 298 7.94 4.73 -12.47
N THR A 299 7.32 3.79 -11.76
CA THR A 299 6.32 2.88 -12.37
C THR A 299 4.91 3.45 -12.47
N ASN A 300 4.68 4.63 -11.89
CA ASN A 300 3.38 5.28 -11.78
C ASN A 300 2.36 4.44 -10.97
N ARG A 301 2.84 3.75 -9.94
CA ARG A 301 2.06 2.83 -9.10
C ARG A 301 1.86 3.37 -7.69
N ARG A 302 0.78 2.96 -7.03
CA ARG A 302 0.41 3.43 -5.68
C ARG A 302 0.12 2.25 -4.78
N PHE A 303 0.73 2.26 -3.60
CA PHE A 303 0.58 1.22 -2.59
C PHE A 303 -0.02 1.85 -1.33
N GLY A 304 -1.21 1.37 -0.96
CA GLY A 304 -1.97 1.87 0.19
C GLY A 304 -1.70 1.05 1.45
N PHE A 305 -1.50 1.72 2.58
CA PHE A 305 -1.33 1.11 3.90
C PHE A 305 -2.20 1.82 4.94
N SER A 306 -2.57 1.14 6.02
CA SER A 306 -3.05 1.80 7.25
C SER A 306 -1.88 2.44 8.01
N TRP A 307 -2.16 3.32 8.97
CA TRP A 307 -1.14 3.81 9.92
C TRP A 307 -0.48 2.70 10.77
N ALA A 308 -1.06 1.50 10.83
CA ALA A 308 -0.43 0.31 11.41
C ALA A 308 0.58 -0.39 10.46
N GLY A 309 0.70 0.08 9.22
CA GLY A 309 1.57 -0.48 8.18
C GLY A 309 1.01 -1.72 7.49
N ILE A 310 -0.29 -2.01 7.68
CA ILE A 310 -0.99 -3.11 7.01
C ILE A 310 -1.45 -2.63 5.64
N ARG A 311 -1.14 -3.39 4.58
CA ARG A 311 -1.54 -3.07 3.20
C ARG A 311 -3.06 -3.10 3.06
N LEU A 312 -3.63 -2.14 2.31
CA LEU A 312 -5.05 -2.08 2.02
C LEU A 312 -5.45 -3.09 0.93
N ASP A 313 -6.69 -3.55 0.92
CA ASP A 313 -7.18 -4.59 -0.01
C ASP A 313 -7.19 -4.12 -1.47
N ASP A 314 -7.49 -2.85 -1.70
CA ASP A 314 -7.55 -2.22 -3.01
C ASP A 314 -6.17 -1.76 -3.54
N SER A 315 -5.16 -1.77 -2.67
CA SER A 315 -3.78 -1.41 -2.99
C SER A 315 -3.18 -2.30 -4.09
N ASP A 316 -2.25 -1.73 -4.86
CA ASP A 316 -1.30 -2.53 -5.63
C ASP A 316 -0.47 -3.45 -4.73
N LYS A 317 0.19 -4.44 -5.36
CA LYS A 317 1.16 -5.31 -4.70
C LYS A 317 2.43 -5.50 -5.51
N LEU A 318 3.55 -5.62 -4.81
CA LEU A 318 4.80 -6.17 -5.32
C LEU A 318 4.80 -7.68 -5.03
N VAL A 319 4.65 -8.49 -6.07
CA VAL A 319 4.47 -9.95 -5.95
C VAL A 319 5.68 -10.61 -5.28
N GLU A 320 6.85 -10.04 -5.51
CA GLU A 320 8.13 -10.44 -4.93
C GLU A 320 8.22 -10.28 -3.40
N LEU A 321 7.39 -9.42 -2.80
CA LEU A 321 7.36 -9.23 -1.34
C LEU A 321 6.40 -10.20 -0.64
N GLY A 322 5.53 -10.88 -1.40
CA GLY A 322 4.53 -11.81 -0.87
C GLY A 322 3.28 -11.14 -0.29
N GLU A 323 2.26 -11.95 0.01
CA GLU A 323 0.92 -11.48 0.38
C GLU A 323 0.86 -10.77 1.76
N HIS A 324 1.81 -11.07 2.65
CA HIS A 324 1.86 -10.51 4.01
C HIS A 324 2.82 -9.33 4.16
N ALA A 325 3.34 -8.80 3.05
CA ALA A 325 4.23 -7.65 3.05
C ALA A 325 3.56 -6.42 3.68
N ARG A 326 4.30 -5.78 4.59
CA ARG A 326 3.88 -4.56 5.31
C ARG A 326 4.64 -3.36 4.80
N LEU A 327 4.25 -2.15 5.22
CA LEU A 327 4.88 -0.90 4.79
C LEU A 327 6.42 -0.95 4.82
N LEU A 328 7.02 -1.43 5.91
CA LEU A 328 8.49 -1.49 6.03
C LEU A 328 9.14 -2.41 4.99
N SER A 329 8.46 -3.46 4.54
CA SER A 329 8.94 -4.32 3.44
C SER A 329 9.01 -3.53 2.12
N TYR A 330 8.03 -2.66 1.87
CA TYR A 330 8.02 -1.79 0.70
C TYR A 330 9.08 -0.70 0.82
N VAL A 331 9.18 -0.01 1.97
CA VAL A 331 10.25 0.98 2.21
C VAL A 331 11.61 0.36 1.97
N GLN A 332 11.87 -0.83 2.53
CA GLN A 332 13.12 -1.54 2.29
C GLN A 332 13.34 -1.85 0.81
N TYR A 333 12.32 -2.35 0.10
CA TYR A 333 12.41 -2.59 -1.33
C TYR A 333 12.79 -1.31 -2.11
N PHE A 334 12.08 -0.21 -1.87
CA PHE A 334 12.33 1.06 -2.56
C PHE A 334 13.66 1.69 -2.17
N SER A 335 14.18 1.45 -0.96
CA SER A 335 15.48 2.00 -0.52
C SER A 335 16.67 1.41 -1.28
N VAL A 336 16.53 0.20 -1.82
CA VAL A 336 17.62 -0.50 -2.53
C VAL A 336 17.30 -0.80 -3.99
N ARG A 337 16.11 -0.40 -4.50
CA ARG A 337 15.76 -0.70 -5.89
C ARG A 337 16.72 0.01 -6.84
N ALA A 338 17.09 -0.67 -7.91
CA ALA A 338 17.76 -0.03 -9.04
C ALA A 338 16.70 0.49 -10.02
N VAL A 339 16.62 1.81 -10.18
CA VAL A 339 15.83 2.41 -11.26
C VAL A 339 16.67 2.34 -12.54
N ILE A 340 16.28 1.46 -13.46
CA ILE A 340 16.97 1.29 -14.74
C ILE A 340 16.11 1.91 -15.83
N GLU A 341 16.57 3.00 -16.44
CA GLU A 341 15.90 3.56 -17.59
C GLU A 341 16.19 2.72 -18.83
N PHE A 342 15.13 2.18 -19.42
CA PHE A 342 15.18 1.49 -20.69
C PHE A 342 14.53 2.38 -21.75
N ASP A 343 15.00 2.37 -23.00
CA ASP A 343 14.31 3.06 -24.10
C ASP A 343 13.85 2.04 -25.15
N TYR A 344 12.53 1.89 -25.30
CA TYR A 344 11.92 0.99 -26.27
C TYR A 344 11.78 1.59 -27.67
N SER A 345 12.15 2.85 -27.90
CA SER A 345 12.05 3.52 -29.20
C SER A 345 12.74 2.72 -30.32
N SER A 346 13.93 2.20 -30.05
CA SER A 346 14.70 1.34 -30.99
C SER A 346 14.08 -0.04 -31.24
N LYS A 347 13.08 -0.44 -30.44
CA LYS A 347 12.43 -1.76 -30.50
C LYS A 347 11.02 -1.72 -31.08
N ILE A 348 10.51 -0.54 -31.45
CA ILE A 348 9.14 -0.37 -31.93
C ILE A 348 8.85 -1.21 -33.18
N ASP A 349 9.76 -1.25 -34.16
CA ASP A 349 9.57 -2.06 -35.37
C ASP A 349 9.39 -3.55 -35.05
N LYS A 350 10.15 -4.05 -34.06
CA LYS A 350 10.03 -5.43 -33.59
C LYS A 350 8.67 -5.68 -32.94
N PHE A 351 8.16 -4.74 -32.13
CA PHE A 351 6.83 -4.85 -31.56
C PHE A 351 5.73 -4.74 -32.63
N ALA A 352 5.87 -3.85 -33.60
CA ALA A 352 4.95 -3.72 -34.72
C ALA A 352 4.84 -5.01 -35.53
N GLN A 353 5.97 -5.67 -35.77
CA GLN A 353 5.99 -6.99 -36.42
C GLN A 353 5.27 -8.06 -35.57
N GLN A 354 5.46 -8.06 -34.24
CA GLN A 354 4.79 -9.00 -33.33
C GLN A 354 3.28 -8.77 -33.23
N LEU A 355 2.84 -7.52 -33.32
CA LEU A 355 1.43 -7.11 -33.21
C LEU A 355 0.71 -7.06 -34.55
N LYS A 356 1.35 -7.48 -35.66
CA LYS A 356 0.77 -7.43 -37.00
C LYS A 356 -0.62 -8.10 -37.05
N GLY A 357 -1.64 -7.30 -37.37
CA GLY A 357 -3.03 -7.74 -37.44
C GLY A 357 -3.74 -7.92 -36.08
N ILE A 358 -3.14 -7.43 -34.99
CA ILE A 358 -3.70 -7.42 -33.63
C ILE A 358 -3.89 -5.98 -33.17
N ALA A 359 -2.84 -5.17 -33.27
CA ALA A 359 -2.82 -3.78 -32.81
C ALA A 359 -1.85 -2.96 -33.67
N ASN A 360 -2.04 -1.65 -33.72
CA ASN A 360 -1.03 -0.71 -34.22
C ASN A 360 -0.18 -0.21 -33.05
N ILE A 361 1.13 -0.06 -33.25
CA ILE A 361 2.03 0.52 -32.26
C ILE A 361 2.92 1.55 -32.94
N GLU A 362 3.03 2.72 -32.34
CA GLU A 362 3.78 3.85 -32.89
C GLU A 362 4.35 4.73 -31.79
N ILE A 363 5.39 5.50 -32.13
CA ILE A 363 5.89 6.59 -31.29
C ILE A 363 5.10 7.85 -31.63
N SER A 364 4.75 8.61 -30.60
CA SER A 364 4.13 9.93 -30.67
C SER A 364 4.86 10.90 -29.74
N ASP A 365 4.47 12.17 -29.79
CA ASP A 365 4.98 13.22 -28.91
C ASP A 365 4.81 12.91 -27.42
N THR A 366 3.85 12.05 -27.06
CA THR A 366 3.55 11.66 -25.67
C THR A 366 4.17 10.32 -25.25
N GLY A 367 4.95 9.69 -26.13
CA GLY A 367 5.54 8.36 -25.92
C GLY A 367 4.97 7.32 -26.89
N ILE A 368 4.94 6.07 -26.45
CA ILE A 368 4.53 4.91 -27.25
C ILE A 368 3.02 4.71 -27.13
N ASN A 369 2.33 4.71 -28.27
CA ASN A 369 0.90 4.44 -28.36
C ASN A 369 0.67 3.05 -28.93
N VAL A 370 -0.17 2.25 -28.26
CA VAL A 370 -0.69 0.99 -28.77
C VAL A 370 -2.19 1.15 -28.99
N ARG A 371 -2.64 1.00 -30.24
CA ARG A 371 -4.04 1.15 -30.62
C ARG A 371 -4.64 -0.19 -31.00
N VAL A 372 -5.77 -0.51 -30.38
CA VAL A 372 -6.48 -1.77 -30.56
C VAL A 372 -7.90 -1.48 -31.05
N ASN A 373 -8.27 -2.10 -32.16
CA ASN A 373 -9.63 -2.00 -32.70
C ASN A 373 -10.49 -3.10 -32.08
N SER A 374 -11.39 -2.76 -31.15
CA SER A 374 -12.35 -3.74 -30.60
C SER A 374 -13.65 -3.11 -30.08
N SER A 375 -14.77 -3.45 -30.73
CA SER A 375 -16.06 -3.77 -30.08
C SER A 375 -17.09 -4.31 -31.08
N PRO A 376 -17.47 -5.61 -31.04
CA PRO A 376 -18.49 -6.17 -31.92
C PRO A 376 -19.92 -6.19 -31.34
N LYS A 377 -20.14 -5.68 -30.12
CA LYS A 377 -21.51 -5.61 -29.55
C LYS A 377 -22.30 -4.36 -29.92
N ARG A 378 -21.69 -3.35 -30.56
CA ARG A 378 -22.37 -2.05 -30.82
C ARG A 378 -22.17 -1.46 -32.21
N ASN A 379 -21.46 -2.10 -33.14
CA ASN A 379 -21.16 -1.52 -34.46
C ASN A 379 -20.47 -0.13 -34.36
N ILE A 380 -19.75 0.12 -33.27
CA ILE A 380 -18.98 1.35 -33.02
C ILE A 380 -17.50 0.98 -33.14
N TYR A 381 -16.80 1.57 -34.10
CA TYR A 381 -15.34 1.59 -34.15
C TYR A 381 -14.81 2.40 -32.96
N THR A 382 -14.70 1.76 -31.80
CA THR A 382 -14.03 2.36 -30.64
C THR A 382 -12.58 1.90 -30.68
N GLU A 383 -11.71 2.77 -31.21
CA GLU A 383 -10.26 2.60 -31.11
C GLU A 383 -9.87 2.77 -29.64
N ARG A 384 -9.38 1.70 -29.00
CA ARG A 384 -8.82 1.81 -27.65
C ARG A 384 -7.34 2.14 -27.77
N GLN A 385 -6.94 3.23 -27.13
CA GLN A 385 -5.57 3.69 -27.12
C GLN A 385 -4.95 3.43 -25.74
N TYR A 386 -3.82 2.74 -25.72
CA TYR A 386 -3.01 2.50 -24.53
C TYR A 386 -1.71 3.28 -24.69
N ARG A 387 -1.33 4.05 -23.66
CA ARG A 387 -0.18 4.97 -23.74
C ARG A 387 0.90 4.61 -22.74
N PHE A 388 2.13 4.59 -23.21
CA PHE A 388 3.32 4.28 -22.44
C PHE A 388 4.38 5.36 -22.67
N LYS A 389 5.18 5.65 -21.65
CA LYS A 389 6.44 6.40 -21.81
C LYS A 389 7.38 5.61 -22.74
N LEU A 390 8.43 6.24 -23.26
CA LEU A 390 9.44 5.56 -24.09
C LEU A 390 10.12 4.39 -23.37
N ASN A 391 10.17 4.45 -22.03
CA ASN A 391 10.63 3.36 -21.19
C ASN A 391 9.62 2.25 -20.91
N GLY A 392 8.47 2.28 -21.58
CA GLY A 392 7.45 1.24 -21.51
C GLY A 392 6.57 1.29 -20.25
N ILE A 393 6.72 2.30 -19.41
CA ILE A 393 5.88 2.51 -18.23
C ILE A 393 4.54 3.13 -18.65
N PRO A 394 3.39 2.65 -18.15
CA PRO A 394 2.09 3.17 -18.53
C PRO A 394 1.87 4.60 -18.01
N LEU A 395 1.28 5.47 -18.86
CA LEU A 395 0.86 6.80 -18.43
C LEU A 395 -0.40 6.74 -17.54
N TYR A 396 -1.28 5.78 -17.81
CA TYR A 396 -2.56 5.65 -17.12
C TYR A 396 -2.81 4.20 -16.67
N PRO A 397 -2.10 3.71 -15.63
CA PRO A 397 -2.19 2.31 -15.20
C PRO A 397 -3.52 1.90 -14.58
N TYR A 398 -4.37 2.86 -14.20
CA TYR A 398 -5.66 2.63 -13.53
C TYR A 398 -6.89 2.87 -14.40
N GLU A 399 -6.71 3.11 -15.70
CA GLU A 399 -7.86 3.25 -16.59
C GLU A 399 -8.64 1.93 -16.68
N SER A 400 -9.96 2.03 -16.80
CA SER A 400 -10.86 0.87 -16.88
C SER A 400 -10.61 -0.02 -18.11
N ILE A 401 -9.87 0.49 -19.12
CA ILE A 401 -9.47 -0.27 -20.30
C ILE A 401 -8.29 -1.21 -20.04
N VAL A 402 -7.54 -1.01 -18.95
CA VAL A 402 -6.36 -1.82 -18.60
C VAL A 402 -6.79 -3.25 -18.26
N PRO A 403 -6.17 -4.29 -18.86
CA PRO A 403 -6.51 -5.67 -18.56
C PRO A 403 -6.31 -6.01 -17.07
N GLN A 404 -7.33 -6.58 -16.43
CA GLN A 404 -7.27 -6.93 -15.01
C GLN A 404 -6.17 -7.95 -14.71
N GLU A 405 -5.86 -8.85 -15.66
CA GLU A 405 -4.80 -9.84 -15.50
C GLU A 405 -3.41 -9.20 -15.39
N LEU A 406 -3.27 -7.94 -15.85
CA LEU A 406 -2.03 -7.18 -15.78
C LEU A 406 -1.97 -6.21 -14.61
N LYS A 407 -2.99 -6.13 -13.74
CA LYS A 407 -3.11 -5.12 -12.67
C LYS A 407 -1.79 -4.83 -11.92
N TYR A 408 -1.03 -5.86 -11.56
CA TYR A 408 0.20 -5.72 -10.78
C TYR A 408 1.51 -5.75 -11.59
N ASN A 409 1.42 -5.90 -12.91
CA ASN A 409 2.58 -5.98 -13.80
C ASN A 409 2.26 -5.38 -15.18
N TYR A 410 1.56 -4.24 -15.20
CA TYR A 410 1.15 -3.57 -16.43
C TYR A 410 2.27 -2.67 -16.96
N ASN A 411 2.91 -3.09 -18.04
CA ASN A 411 3.92 -2.33 -18.78
C ASN A 411 3.85 -2.70 -20.27
N LEU A 412 4.57 -1.98 -21.12
CA LEU A 412 4.54 -2.19 -22.56
C LEU A 412 4.84 -3.65 -22.95
N VAL A 413 5.84 -4.28 -22.34
CA VAL A 413 6.27 -5.64 -22.70
C VAL A 413 5.21 -6.66 -22.31
N THR A 414 4.71 -6.59 -21.08
CA THR A 414 3.68 -7.52 -20.61
C THR A 414 2.36 -7.31 -21.34
N PHE A 415 2.04 -6.07 -21.71
CA PHE A 415 0.87 -5.75 -22.50
C PHE A 415 0.97 -6.30 -23.94
N VAL A 416 2.11 -6.15 -24.61
CA VAL A 416 2.34 -6.75 -25.94
C VAL A 416 2.16 -8.27 -25.90
N GLU A 417 2.72 -8.94 -24.90
CA GLU A 417 2.55 -10.39 -24.74
C GLU A 417 1.09 -10.77 -24.44
N TRP A 418 0.41 -10.02 -23.59
CA TRP A 418 -1.01 -10.23 -23.31
C TRP A 418 -1.87 -10.09 -24.56
N LEU A 419 -1.63 -9.09 -25.42
CA LEU A 419 -2.33 -8.89 -26.69
C LEU A 419 -2.16 -10.09 -27.63
N LYS A 420 -0.95 -10.66 -27.70
CA LYS A 420 -0.65 -11.84 -28.53
C LYS A 420 -1.45 -13.07 -28.09
N VAL A 421 -1.53 -13.29 -26.77
CA VAL A 421 -2.29 -14.41 -26.18
C VAL A 421 -3.80 -14.21 -26.33
N ASN A 422 -4.28 -12.97 -26.18
CA ASN A 422 -5.71 -12.64 -26.15
C ASN A 422 -6.30 -12.15 -27.48
N LYS A 423 -5.58 -12.31 -28.61
CA LYS A 423 -6.00 -11.84 -29.95
C LYS A 423 -7.42 -12.23 -30.36
N ILE A 424 -7.94 -13.37 -29.88
CA ILE A 424 -9.30 -13.84 -30.20
C ILE A 424 -10.36 -13.05 -29.42
N ARG A 425 -10.10 -12.73 -28.14
CA ARG A 425 -10.97 -11.89 -27.30
C ARG A 425 -11.05 -10.44 -27.77
N ILE A 426 -10.00 -9.99 -28.47
CA ILE A 426 -9.89 -8.63 -28.99
C ILE A 426 -10.63 -8.46 -30.33
N ARG A 427 -10.66 -9.53 -31.15
CA ARG A 427 -11.36 -9.56 -32.44
C ARG A 427 -12.85 -9.89 -32.31
N LYS A 428 -13.23 -10.65 -31.27
CA LYS A 428 -14.60 -10.76 -30.76
C LYS A 428 -14.89 -9.60 -29.81
#